data_AF-A0A631P046-F1
#
_entry.id   AF-A0A631P046-F1
#
_cell.length_a   1.000
_cell.length_b   1.000
_cell.length_c   1.000
_cell.angle_alpha   90.00
_cell.angle_beta   90.00
_cell.angle_gamma   90.00
#
_symmetry.space_group_name_H-M   'P 1'
#
loop_
_entity.id
_entity.type
_entity.pdbx_description
1 polymer ?
#
loop_
_entity_poly.entity_id
_entity_poly.type
_entity_poly.pdbx_seq_one_letter_code
_entity_poly.pdbx_strand_id
1 'polypeptide(L)'
;LAQYIGEGEYLYHVDASQKKEILRLEMDTDNSYVQNLLLAAENVEAFKKAIEHDIHKIVNAVKKVFPVDGKTPELATVIQFLKTWFETEHIDRGLLVKEWAKGNRVSAIQRTESGANAGGGNKTDRNPDYEHTLDTLDVEIAMATLPMDFNIYELPGSVYRRAKEIVKKKESPFKEWSAALRATPGILDYSRAAIFALIRSAHPEFYHYP
;
A
#
# COMPACT_ATOMS: atom_id res chain seq x y z
N LEU A 1 8.74 -22.43 -10.02
CA LEU A 1 9.91 -22.27 -10.90
C LEU A 1 9.56 -22.25 -12.38
N ALA A 2 8.62 -23.06 -12.88
CA ALA A 2 8.19 -22.98 -14.29
C ALA A 2 7.80 -21.55 -14.70
N GLN A 3 6.85 -20.93 -14.01
CA GLN A 3 6.48 -19.53 -14.28
C GLN A 3 7.61 -18.51 -14.04
N TYR A 4 8.67 -18.89 -13.31
CA TYR A 4 9.85 -18.04 -13.13
C TYR A 4 10.74 -18.06 -14.37
N ILE A 5 10.97 -19.21 -15.01
CA ILE A 5 11.80 -19.30 -16.22
C ILE A 5 11.07 -18.86 -17.49
N GLY A 6 9.75 -18.68 -17.45
CA GLY A 6 8.95 -18.22 -18.58
C GLY A 6 9.16 -16.75 -19.00
N GLU A 7 10.02 -16.00 -18.32
CA GLU A 7 10.36 -14.59 -18.66
C GLU A 7 9.18 -13.64 -18.89
N GLY A 8 8.04 -13.90 -18.25
CA GLY A 8 6.82 -13.09 -18.41
C GLY A 8 5.75 -13.76 -19.25
N GLU A 9 6.10 -14.79 -20.03
CA GLU A 9 5.17 -15.66 -20.74
C GLU A 9 4.60 -16.73 -19.81
N TYR A 10 3.32 -17.05 -20.02
CA TYR A 10 2.65 -18.10 -19.26
C TYR A 10 3.05 -19.46 -19.82
N LEU A 11 3.77 -20.26 -19.02
CA LEU A 11 4.16 -21.59 -19.43
C LEU A 11 3.02 -22.58 -19.17
N TYR A 12 2.34 -23.01 -20.25
CA TYR A 12 1.31 -24.05 -20.20
C TYR A 12 1.91 -25.46 -20.10
N HIS A 13 3.07 -25.67 -20.71
CA HIS A 13 3.77 -26.95 -20.77
C HIS A 13 5.26 -26.73 -20.51
N VAL A 14 5.89 -27.71 -19.88
CA VAL A 14 7.33 -27.72 -19.60
C VAL A 14 7.98 -28.77 -20.49
N ASP A 15 8.85 -28.35 -21.40
CA ASP A 15 9.64 -29.26 -22.22
C ASP A 15 10.85 -29.84 -21.46
N ALA A 16 11.59 -30.76 -22.08
CA ALA A 16 12.72 -31.43 -21.45
C ALA A 16 13.88 -30.46 -21.08
N SER A 17 14.09 -29.42 -21.87
CA SER A 17 15.12 -28.40 -21.63
C SER A 17 14.72 -27.52 -20.45
N GLN A 18 13.48 -27.03 -20.45
CA GLN A 18 12.90 -26.24 -19.36
C GLN A 18 12.88 -27.03 -18.05
N LYS A 19 12.54 -28.32 -18.09
CA LYS A 19 12.58 -29.19 -16.90
C LYS A 19 14.01 -29.31 -16.34
N LYS A 20 15.02 -29.45 -17.20
CA LYS A 20 16.42 -29.50 -16.78
C LYS A 20 16.85 -28.20 -16.09
N GLU A 21 16.41 -27.06 -16.61
CA GLU A 21 16.69 -25.76 -15.99
C GLU A 21 15.97 -25.57 -14.66
N ILE A 22 14.71 -25.99 -14.54
CA ILE A 22 13.99 -25.98 -13.26
C ILE A 22 14.72 -26.80 -12.20
N LEU A 23 15.13 -28.02 -12.53
CA LEU A 23 15.88 -28.89 -11.61
C LEU A 23 17.22 -28.28 -11.22
N ARG A 24 17.92 -27.66 -12.16
CA ARG A 24 19.17 -26.94 -11.89
C ARG A 24 18.95 -25.80 -10.89
N LEU A 25 17.92 -24.97 -11.11
CA LEU A 25 17.59 -23.85 -10.22
C LEU A 25 17.16 -24.31 -8.83
N GLU A 26 16.45 -25.44 -8.74
CA GLU A 26 16.03 -26.03 -7.46
C GLU A 26 17.22 -26.55 -6.65
N MET A 27 18.23 -27.13 -7.32
CA MET A 27 19.45 -27.65 -6.69
C MET A 27 20.51 -26.58 -6.41
N ASP A 28 20.39 -25.38 -7.00
CA ASP A 28 21.32 -24.28 -6.81
C ASP A 28 21.04 -23.56 -5.48
N THR A 29 21.61 -24.08 -4.40
CA THR A 29 21.48 -23.51 -3.06
C THR A 29 22.25 -22.19 -2.88
N ASP A 30 23.18 -21.89 -3.79
CA ASP A 30 23.95 -20.66 -3.76
C ASP A 30 23.19 -19.48 -4.38
N ASN A 31 22.15 -19.76 -5.19
CA ASN A 31 21.24 -18.76 -5.74
C ASN A 31 20.26 -18.22 -4.69
N SER A 32 20.74 -17.28 -3.87
CA SER A 32 19.96 -16.67 -2.78
C SER A 32 18.64 -16.05 -3.23
N TYR A 33 18.55 -15.52 -4.46
CA TYR A 33 17.30 -14.96 -4.98
C TYR A 33 16.24 -16.05 -5.16
N VAL A 34 16.60 -17.14 -5.84
CA VAL A 34 15.69 -18.26 -6.09
C VAL A 34 15.33 -18.96 -4.79
N GLN A 35 16.30 -19.17 -3.89
CA GLN A 35 16.05 -19.75 -2.58
C GLN A 35 15.09 -18.89 -1.74
N ASN A 36 15.26 -17.56 -1.70
CA ASN A 36 14.33 -16.69 -0.99
C ASN A 36 12.92 -16.73 -1.58
N LEU A 37 12.78 -16.81 -2.91
CA LEU A 37 11.47 -16.95 -3.56
C LEU A 37 10.79 -18.28 -3.22
N LEU A 38 11.53 -19.39 -3.28
CA LEU A 38 11.02 -20.72 -2.94
C LEU A 38 10.59 -20.81 -1.47
N LEU A 39 11.44 -20.33 -0.55
CA LEU A 39 11.13 -20.28 0.87
C LEU A 39 9.92 -19.39 1.14
N ALA A 40 9.81 -18.23 0.50
CA ALA A 40 8.65 -17.36 0.68
C ALA A 40 7.36 -18.01 0.16
N ALA A 41 7.40 -18.68 -1.00
CA ALA A 41 6.27 -19.41 -1.56
C ALA A 41 5.79 -20.53 -0.61
N GLU A 42 6.72 -21.26 0.02
CA GLU A 42 6.39 -22.33 0.98
C GLU A 42 5.78 -21.78 2.29
N ASN A 43 6.21 -20.59 2.72
CA ASN A 43 5.76 -19.94 3.95
C ASN A 43 4.43 -19.16 3.79
N VAL A 44 3.92 -18.98 2.56
CA VAL A 44 2.68 -18.25 2.31
C VAL A 44 1.58 -19.20 1.89
N GLU A 45 0.66 -19.48 2.82
CA GLU A 45 -0.44 -20.45 2.62
C GLU A 45 -1.32 -20.13 1.41
N ALA A 46 -1.58 -18.85 1.13
CA ALA A 46 -2.33 -18.42 -0.04
C ALA A 46 -1.62 -18.77 -1.35
N PHE A 47 -0.28 -18.74 -1.37
CA PHE A 47 0.51 -19.14 -2.54
C PHE A 47 0.36 -20.65 -2.80
N LYS A 48 0.44 -21.48 -1.76
CA LYS A 48 0.31 -22.94 -1.88
C LYS A 48 -1.05 -23.39 -2.39
N LYS A 49 -2.10 -22.58 -2.14
CA LYS A 49 -3.47 -22.81 -2.62
C LYS A 49 -3.79 -22.06 -3.91
N ALA A 50 -2.85 -21.27 -4.43
CA ALA A 50 -3.09 -20.46 -5.61
C ALA A 50 -3.23 -21.33 -6.86
N ILE A 51 -4.12 -20.93 -7.75
CA ILE A 51 -4.20 -21.51 -9.08
C ILE A 51 -2.98 -21.07 -9.90
N GLU A 52 -2.62 -21.85 -10.93
CA GLU A 52 -1.43 -21.60 -11.76
C GLU A 52 -1.41 -20.18 -12.37
N HIS A 53 -2.57 -19.65 -12.76
CA HIS A 53 -2.71 -18.28 -13.24
C HIS A 53 -2.27 -17.23 -12.21
N ASP A 54 -2.63 -17.41 -10.94
CA ASP A 54 -2.24 -16.49 -9.88
C ASP A 54 -0.75 -16.66 -9.53
N ILE A 55 -0.23 -17.89 -9.56
CA ILE A 55 1.20 -18.20 -9.43
C ILE A 55 2.00 -17.45 -10.51
N HIS A 56 1.57 -17.51 -11.77
CA HIS A 56 2.22 -16.79 -12.85
C HIS A 56 2.24 -15.27 -12.60
N LYS A 57 1.10 -14.69 -12.22
CA LYS A 57 1.00 -13.26 -11.96
C LYS A 57 1.87 -12.81 -10.80
N ILE A 58 1.88 -13.55 -9.68
CA ILE A 58 2.67 -13.17 -8.51
C ILE A 58 4.16 -13.36 -8.75
N VAL A 59 4.59 -14.38 -9.49
CA VAL A 59 6.01 -14.55 -9.84
C VAL A 59 6.51 -13.39 -10.70
N ASN A 60 5.72 -12.96 -11.68
CA ASN A 60 6.04 -11.78 -12.48
C ASN A 60 5.99 -10.48 -11.67
N ALA A 61 5.07 -10.38 -10.71
CA ALA A 61 5.00 -9.26 -9.78
C ALA A 61 6.26 -9.18 -8.90
N VAL A 62 6.73 -10.30 -8.35
CA VAL A 62 7.98 -10.39 -7.58
C VAL A 62 9.15 -9.89 -8.41
N LYS A 63 9.32 -10.35 -9.66
CA LYS A 63 10.41 -9.90 -10.54
C LYS A 63 10.37 -8.40 -10.84
N LYS A 64 9.17 -7.81 -10.91
CA LYS A 64 9.00 -6.36 -11.12
C LYS A 64 9.35 -5.56 -9.88
N VAL A 65 8.99 -6.06 -8.70
CA VAL A 65 9.26 -5.39 -7.42
C VAL A 65 10.71 -5.59 -6.97
N PHE A 66 11.27 -6.77 -7.23
CA PHE A 66 12.63 -7.18 -6.89
C PHE A 66 13.33 -7.71 -8.15
N PRO A 67 13.96 -6.84 -8.95
CA PRO A 67 14.66 -7.26 -10.15
C PRO A 67 15.78 -8.26 -9.85
N VAL A 68 15.95 -9.26 -10.72
CA VAL A 68 16.93 -10.36 -10.54
C VAL A 68 18.37 -9.85 -10.60
N ASP A 69 18.62 -8.82 -11.40
CA ASP A 69 19.86 -8.08 -11.53
C ASP A 69 20.07 -7.01 -10.44
N GLY A 70 19.07 -6.85 -9.56
CA GLY A 70 19.11 -5.92 -8.44
C GLY A 70 19.67 -6.52 -7.16
N LYS A 71 19.56 -5.76 -6.06
CA LYS A 71 19.87 -6.26 -4.72
C LYS A 71 18.92 -7.41 -4.38
N THR A 72 19.46 -8.54 -3.96
CA THR A 72 18.66 -9.68 -3.48
C THR A 72 17.76 -9.22 -2.32
N PRO A 73 16.43 -9.40 -2.43
CA PRO A 73 15.52 -9.00 -1.37
C PRO A 73 15.68 -9.92 -0.15
N GLU A 74 15.48 -9.36 1.04
CA GLU A 74 15.42 -10.14 2.27
C GLU A 74 14.19 -11.06 2.25
N LEU A 75 14.34 -12.28 2.76
CA LEU A 75 13.26 -13.29 2.80
C LEU A 75 11.99 -12.74 3.45
N ALA A 76 12.12 -12.02 4.57
CA ALA A 76 10.99 -11.41 5.28
C ALA A 76 10.23 -10.41 4.40
N THR A 77 10.94 -9.62 3.59
CA THR A 77 10.33 -8.66 2.66
C THR A 77 9.58 -9.36 1.52
N VAL A 78 10.12 -10.47 1.00
CA VAL A 78 9.42 -11.27 -0.03
C VAL A 78 8.16 -11.89 0.55
N ILE A 79 8.24 -12.48 1.75
CA ILE A 79 7.06 -13.04 2.45
C ILE A 79 6.00 -11.97 2.67
N GLN A 80 6.40 -10.78 3.13
CA GLN A 80 5.48 -9.65 3.32
C GLN A 80 4.79 -9.27 2.02
N PHE A 81 5.55 -9.11 0.93
CA PHE A 81 4.98 -8.79 -0.38
C PHE A 81 3.97 -9.82 -0.87
N LEU A 82 4.32 -11.12 -0.78
CA LEU A 82 3.43 -12.20 -1.19
C LEU A 82 2.11 -12.16 -0.40
N LYS A 83 2.17 -12.04 0.93
CA LYS A 83 0.97 -11.94 1.78
C LYS A 83 0.10 -10.76 1.37
N THR A 84 0.70 -9.57 1.28
CA THR A 84 -0.02 -8.35 0.88
C THR A 84 -0.64 -8.49 -0.51
N TRP A 85 0.06 -9.09 -1.47
CA TRP A 85 -0.46 -9.26 -2.83
C TRP A 85 -1.68 -10.20 -2.90
N PHE A 86 -1.67 -11.29 -2.11
CA PHE A 86 -2.80 -12.20 -2.02
C PHE A 86 -3.99 -11.60 -1.28
N GLU A 87 -3.75 -10.78 -0.26
CA GLU A 87 -4.78 -10.02 0.48
C GLU A 87 -5.35 -8.86 -0.35
N THR A 88 -4.60 -8.36 -1.33
CA THR A 88 -5.01 -7.25 -2.19
C THR A 88 -6.00 -7.72 -3.25
N GLU A 89 -7.09 -6.96 -3.42
CA GLU A 89 -8.08 -7.17 -4.46
C GLU A 89 -7.44 -7.21 -5.86
N HIS A 90 -7.97 -8.06 -6.74
CA HIS A 90 -7.37 -8.28 -8.05
C HIS A 90 -7.19 -6.99 -8.86
N ILE A 91 -8.16 -6.08 -8.79
CA ILE A 91 -8.15 -4.78 -9.46
C ILE A 91 -7.01 -3.86 -8.97
N ASP A 92 -6.52 -4.07 -7.74
CA ASP A 92 -5.51 -3.25 -7.07
C ASP A 92 -4.11 -3.84 -7.10
N ARG A 93 -3.95 -5.12 -7.41
CA ARG A 93 -2.64 -5.79 -7.48
C ARG A 93 -1.66 -5.05 -8.39
N GLY A 94 -2.15 -4.45 -9.49
CA GLY A 94 -1.32 -3.64 -10.38
C GLY A 94 -0.80 -2.35 -9.74
N LEU A 95 -1.61 -1.69 -8.90
CA LEU A 95 -1.20 -0.51 -8.13
C LEU A 95 -0.23 -0.89 -7.01
N LEU A 96 -0.52 -1.98 -6.30
CA LEU A 96 0.36 -2.51 -5.26
C LEU A 96 1.78 -2.76 -5.81
N VAL A 97 1.88 -3.45 -6.95
CA VAL A 97 3.17 -3.73 -7.60
C VAL A 97 3.93 -2.44 -7.93
N LYS A 98 3.24 -1.40 -8.42
CA LYS A 98 3.88 -0.11 -8.74
C LYS A 98 4.43 0.57 -7.48
N GLU A 99 3.67 0.57 -6.39
CA GLU A 99 4.12 1.17 -5.13
C GLU A 99 5.30 0.40 -4.53
N TRP A 100 5.22 -0.92 -4.49
CA TRP A 100 6.32 -1.75 -3.98
C TRP A 100 7.58 -1.64 -4.85
N ALA A 101 7.46 -1.51 -6.17
CA ALA A 101 8.60 -1.29 -7.06
C ALA A 101 9.30 0.07 -6.80
N LYS A 102 8.55 1.11 -6.36
CA LYS A 102 9.14 2.39 -5.93
C LYS A 102 9.83 2.33 -4.56
N GLY A 103 9.71 1.21 -3.85
CA GLY A 103 10.20 1.06 -2.47
C GLY A 103 9.13 1.31 -1.40
N ASN A 104 7.91 1.73 -1.78
CA ASN A 104 6.82 1.98 -0.84
C ASN A 104 6.23 0.64 -0.39
N ARG A 105 6.49 0.25 0.86
CA ARG A 105 6.04 -1.03 1.45
C ARG A 105 4.62 -0.93 2.00
N VAL A 106 3.70 -0.44 1.18
CA VAL A 106 2.29 -0.24 1.56
C VAL A 106 1.62 -1.57 1.90
N SER A 107 0.81 -1.57 2.95
CA SER A 107 0.08 -2.74 3.46
C SER A 107 -1.24 -3.00 2.72
N ALA A 108 -1.83 -1.96 2.11
CA ALA A 108 -3.04 -2.04 1.32
C ALA A 108 -3.16 -0.85 0.37
N ILE A 109 -3.91 -1.02 -0.72
CA ILE A 109 -4.35 0.11 -1.56
C ILE A 109 -5.62 0.70 -0.94
N GLN A 110 -5.57 2.00 -0.64
CA GLN A 110 -6.69 2.71 -0.04
C GLN A 110 -7.67 3.15 -1.13
N ARG A 111 -8.96 2.89 -0.94
CA ARG A 111 -10.04 3.37 -1.83
C ARG A 111 -11.04 4.23 -1.07
N THR A 112 -11.57 5.21 -1.76
CA THR A 112 -12.76 5.99 -1.36
C THR A 112 -14.00 5.09 -1.32
N GLU A 113 -15.08 5.53 -0.69
CA GLU A 113 -16.35 4.78 -0.63
C GLU A 113 -16.95 4.50 -2.02
N SER A 114 -16.71 5.37 -3.00
CA SER A 114 -17.14 5.17 -4.39
C SER A 114 -16.23 4.22 -5.18
N GLY A 115 -15.20 3.66 -4.54
CA GLY A 115 -14.22 2.77 -5.16
C GLY A 115 -13.13 3.50 -5.95
N ALA A 116 -13.04 4.83 -5.94
CA ALA A 116 -11.89 5.53 -6.54
C ALA A 116 -10.62 5.33 -5.69
N ASN A 117 -9.44 5.34 -6.31
CA ASN A 117 -8.17 5.28 -5.59
C ASN A 117 -8.01 6.51 -4.67
N ALA A 118 -7.75 6.29 -3.39
CA ALA A 118 -7.56 7.35 -2.41
C ALA A 118 -6.16 7.97 -2.46
N GLY A 119 -5.22 7.39 -3.21
CA GLY A 119 -3.83 7.85 -3.31
C GLY A 119 -2.94 7.27 -2.21
N GLY A 120 -1.91 8.01 -1.82
CA GLY A 120 -0.97 7.64 -0.75
C GLY A 120 0.39 7.14 -1.27
N GLY A 121 0.58 7.14 -2.59
CA GLY A 121 1.85 6.75 -3.22
C GLY A 121 2.85 7.89 -3.35
N ASN A 122 2.41 9.14 -3.10
CA ASN A 122 3.24 10.33 -3.22
C ASN A 122 3.81 10.77 -1.88
N LYS A 123 5.02 11.33 -1.92
CA LYS A 123 5.60 12.01 -0.75
C LYS A 123 4.81 13.28 -0.46
N THR A 124 4.47 13.48 0.80
CA THR A 124 3.80 14.68 1.29
C THR A 124 4.72 15.41 2.28
N ASP A 125 4.27 16.54 2.83
CA ASP A 125 4.98 17.32 3.85
C ASP A 125 4.95 16.69 5.26
N ARG A 126 4.48 15.45 5.36
CA ARG A 126 4.47 14.65 6.60
C ARG A 126 5.85 14.05 6.85
N ASN A 127 6.09 13.62 8.09
CA ASN A 127 7.26 12.80 8.40
C ASN A 127 7.25 11.53 7.51
N PRO A 128 8.36 11.17 6.84
CA PRO A 128 8.43 9.96 6.00
C PRO A 128 8.04 8.66 6.69
N ASP A 129 8.20 8.57 8.01
CA ASP A 129 7.85 7.39 8.81
C ASP A 129 6.37 7.37 9.22
N TYR A 130 5.61 8.41 8.91
CA TYR A 130 4.19 8.49 9.22
C TYR A 130 3.35 7.81 8.14
N GLU A 131 2.73 6.69 8.49
CA GLU A 131 1.80 5.99 7.61
C GLU A 131 0.50 6.82 7.46
N HIS A 132 0.27 7.33 6.25
CA HIS A 132 -0.92 8.12 5.94
C HIS A 132 -2.01 7.26 5.29
N THR A 133 -3.11 7.07 6.00
CA THR A 133 -4.29 6.28 5.59
C THR A 133 -5.54 7.14 5.77
N LEU A 134 -6.69 6.63 5.33
CA LEU A 134 -7.96 7.35 5.56
C LEU A 134 -8.26 7.53 7.06
N ASP A 135 -7.82 6.60 7.91
CA ASP A 135 -8.00 6.71 9.37
C ASP A 135 -7.09 7.77 9.98
N THR A 136 -5.85 7.90 9.50
CA THR A 136 -4.94 8.95 9.98
C THR A 136 -5.28 10.31 9.37
N LEU A 137 -5.89 10.34 8.18
CA LEU A 137 -6.55 11.51 7.60
C LEU A 137 -7.66 12.04 8.50
N ASP A 138 -8.55 11.19 9.02
CA ASP A 138 -9.63 11.65 9.92
C ASP A 138 -9.09 12.37 11.16
N VAL A 139 -7.98 11.89 11.72
CA VAL A 139 -7.34 12.58 12.85
C VAL A 139 -6.81 13.94 12.43
N GLU A 140 -6.20 14.05 11.24
CA GLU A 140 -5.72 15.34 10.71
C GLU A 140 -6.86 16.32 10.43
N ILE A 141 -7.98 15.85 9.88
CA ILE A 141 -9.20 16.65 9.68
C ILE A 141 -9.72 17.15 11.04
N ALA A 142 -9.83 16.27 12.04
CA ALA A 142 -10.28 16.64 13.37
C ALA A 142 -9.34 17.61 14.08
N MET A 143 -8.03 17.53 13.83
CA MET A 143 -7.06 18.51 14.33
C MET A 143 -7.23 19.87 13.65
N ALA A 144 -7.52 19.90 12.35
CA ALA A 144 -7.70 21.12 11.59
C ALA A 144 -8.95 21.92 12.00
N THR A 145 -9.98 21.25 12.55
CA THR A 145 -11.22 21.91 13.05
C THR A 145 -11.08 22.52 14.45
N LEU A 146 -9.96 22.33 15.14
CA LEU A 146 -9.75 22.93 16.46
C LEU A 146 -9.54 24.45 16.34
N PRO A 147 -10.10 25.25 17.25
CA PRO A 147 -10.01 26.71 17.20
C PRO A 147 -8.65 27.28 17.62
N MET A 148 -7.71 26.42 17.99
CA MET A 148 -6.38 26.80 18.45
C MET A 148 -5.33 26.63 17.35
N ASP A 149 -4.31 27.47 17.35
CA ASP A 149 -3.17 27.31 16.47
C ASP A 149 -2.06 26.45 17.13
N PHE A 150 -1.36 25.70 16.30
CA PHE A 150 -0.25 24.84 16.68
C PHE A 150 0.57 24.48 15.46
N ASN A 151 1.84 24.13 15.68
CA ASN A 151 2.70 23.65 14.60
C ASN A 151 2.15 22.33 14.04
N ILE A 152 1.69 22.34 12.80
CA ILE A 152 1.10 21.17 12.12
C ILE A 152 2.13 20.05 11.85
N TYR A 153 3.43 20.33 12.02
CA TYR A 153 4.52 19.36 11.90
C TYR A 153 4.95 18.79 13.26
N GLU A 154 4.57 19.42 14.36
CA GLU A 154 4.90 19.01 15.74
C GLU A 154 3.61 18.89 16.55
N LEU A 155 2.92 17.76 16.38
CA LEU A 155 1.57 17.57 16.92
C LEU A 155 1.60 17.42 18.45
N PRO A 156 1.04 18.37 19.23
CA PRO A 156 1.00 18.24 20.68
C PRO A 156 0.14 17.06 21.11
N GLY A 157 0.59 16.29 22.11
CA GLY A 157 -0.15 15.10 22.56
C GLY A 157 -1.58 15.40 23.05
N SER A 158 -1.83 16.59 23.58
CA SER A 158 -3.18 17.05 23.96
C SER A 158 -4.09 17.26 22.75
N VAL A 159 -3.59 17.91 21.69
CA VAL A 159 -4.28 18.13 20.42
C VAL A 159 -4.65 16.80 19.78
N TYR A 160 -3.69 15.87 19.70
CA TYR A 160 -3.91 14.55 19.12
C TYR A 160 -4.97 13.73 19.89
N ARG A 161 -4.95 13.76 21.24
CA ARG A 161 -5.99 13.12 22.06
C ARG A 161 -7.37 13.71 21.81
N ARG A 162 -7.47 15.05 21.76
CA ARG A 162 -8.74 15.72 21.49
C ARG A 162 -9.28 15.39 20.11
N ALA A 163 -8.42 15.36 19.09
CA ALA A 163 -8.80 14.97 17.74
C ALA A 163 -9.36 13.54 17.68
N LYS A 164 -8.73 12.58 18.38
CA LYS A 164 -9.26 11.21 18.49
C LYS A 164 -10.66 11.15 19.13
N GLU A 165 -10.92 12.00 20.12
CA GLU A 165 -12.27 12.08 20.71
C GLU A 165 -13.29 12.63 19.72
N ILE A 166 -12.92 13.67 18.97
CA ILE A 166 -13.75 14.27 17.91
C ILE A 166 -14.10 13.21 16.85
N VAL A 167 -13.10 12.44 16.37
CA VAL A 167 -13.30 11.34 15.42
C VAL A 167 -14.26 10.31 16.00
N LYS A 168 -14.01 9.85 17.24
CA LYS A 168 -14.83 8.83 17.90
C LYS A 168 -16.29 9.27 18.09
N LYS A 169 -16.51 10.54 18.45
CA LYS A 169 -17.85 11.11 18.69
C LYS A 169 -18.49 11.65 17.41
N LYS A 170 -17.78 11.67 16.28
CA LYS A 170 -18.20 12.30 15.01
C LYS A 170 -18.71 13.73 15.22
N GLU A 171 -17.96 14.52 16.01
CA GLU A 171 -18.36 15.91 16.31
C GLU A 171 -18.38 16.77 15.04
N SER A 172 -19.29 17.75 14.95
CA SER A 172 -19.31 18.74 13.87
C SER A 172 -18.31 19.87 14.20
N PRO A 173 -17.56 20.41 13.22
CA PRO A 173 -17.69 20.19 11.77
C PRO A 173 -16.84 19.05 11.20
N PHE A 174 -16.19 18.23 12.04
CA PHE A 174 -15.31 17.15 11.56
C PHE A 174 -16.07 16.14 10.69
N LYS A 175 -17.29 15.74 11.09
CA LYS A 175 -18.03 14.69 10.36
C LYS A 175 -18.34 15.10 8.91
N GLU A 176 -18.64 16.38 8.66
CA GLU A 176 -18.92 16.91 7.32
C GLU A 176 -17.64 16.95 6.48
N TRP A 177 -16.54 17.45 7.05
CA TRP A 177 -15.24 17.47 6.37
C TRP A 177 -14.69 16.07 6.10
N SER A 178 -14.83 15.14 7.04
CA SER A 178 -14.42 13.74 6.86
C SER A 178 -15.17 13.10 5.70
N ALA A 179 -16.50 13.27 5.64
CA ALA A 179 -17.29 12.75 4.52
C ALA A 179 -16.82 13.29 3.16
N ALA A 180 -16.63 14.61 3.05
CA ALA A 180 -16.20 15.24 1.81
C ALA A 180 -14.78 14.83 1.38
N LEU A 181 -13.82 14.84 2.32
CA LEU A 181 -12.43 14.54 2.01
C LEU A 181 -12.21 13.04 1.77
N ARG A 182 -12.87 12.14 2.51
CA ARG A 182 -12.77 10.68 2.25
C ARG A 182 -13.38 10.27 0.91
N ALA A 183 -14.33 11.05 0.37
CA ALA A 183 -14.88 10.84 -0.97
C ALA A 183 -13.98 11.38 -2.09
N THR A 184 -12.94 12.16 -1.77
CA THR A 184 -12.09 12.81 -2.77
C THR A 184 -11.04 11.83 -3.32
N PRO A 185 -11.02 11.57 -4.65
CA PRO A 185 -9.97 10.76 -5.26
C PRO A 185 -8.58 11.37 -5.03
N GLY A 186 -7.60 10.54 -4.66
CA GLY A 186 -6.24 10.98 -4.40
C GLY A 186 -6.05 11.82 -3.13
N ILE A 187 -7.04 11.88 -2.21
CA ILE A 187 -6.95 12.67 -0.98
C ILE A 187 -5.70 12.40 -0.14
N LEU A 188 -5.21 11.16 -0.11
CA LEU A 188 -4.00 10.79 0.65
C LEU A 188 -2.71 11.33 0.02
N ASP A 189 -2.75 11.82 -1.22
CA ASP A 189 -1.63 12.52 -1.85
C ASP A 189 -1.62 14.03 -1.51
N TYR A 190 -2.63 14.54 -0.80
CA TYR A 190 -2.70 15.94 -0.41
C TYR A 190 -1.76 16.18 0.78
N SER A 191 -1.06 17.32 0.77
CA SER A 191 -0.22 17.72 1.89
C SER A 191 -1.07 18.03 3.13
N ARG A 192 -0.50 17.80 4.32
CA ARG A 192 -1.12 18.18 5.59
C ARG A 192 -1.39 19.68 5.60
N ALA A 193 -0.45 20.49 5.14
CA ALA A 193 -0.64 21.94 5.02
C ALA A 193 -1.84 22.30 4.14
N ALA A 194 -2.04 21.64 2.99
CA ALA A 194 -3.17 21.91 2.12
C ALA A 194 -4.51 21.57 2.78
N ILE A 195 -4.59 20.42 3.46
CA ILE A 195 -5.79 20.00 4.21
C ILE A 195 -6.12 21.00 5.32
N PHE A 196 -5.12 21.39 6.11
CA PHE A 196 -5.30 22.36 7.19
C PHE A 196 -5.70 23.74 6.66
N ALA A 197 -5.05 24.23 5.62
CA ALA A 197 -5.36 25.51 4.99
C ALA A 197 -6.79 25.50 4.44
N LEU A 198 -7.20 24.44 3.74
CA LEU A 198 -8.56 24.29 3.22
C LEU A 198 -9.60 24.41 4.34
N ILE A 199 -9.46 23.62 5.41
CA ILE A 199 -10.44 23.58 6.50
C ILE A 199 -10.48 24.91 7.27
N ARG A 200 -9.31 25.49 7.59
CA ARG A 200 -9.22 26.71 8.42
C ARG A 200 -9.56 27.99 7.66
N SER A 201 -9.46 27.99 6.32
CA SER A 201 -9.80 29.14 5.48
C SER A 201 -11.25 29.12 4.99
N ALA A 202 -11.94 27.98 5.10
CA ALA A 202 -13.31 27.84 4.65
C ALA A 202 -14.28 28.63 5.54
N HIS A 203 -15.15 29.41 4.91
CA HIS A 203 -16.24 30.09 5.60
C HIS A 203 -17.20 29.05 6.22
N PRO A 204 -17.74 29.29 7.45
CA PRO A 204 -18.55 28.30 8.15
C PRO A 204 -19.75 27.73 7.39
N GLU A 205 -20.31 28.51 6.47
CA GLU A 205 -21.43 28.10 5.63
C GLU A 205 -21.12 26.90 4.72
N PHE A 206 -19.86 26.69 4.33
CA PHE A 206 -19.47 25.65 3.35
C PHE A 206 -19.32 24.24 3.92
N TYR A 207 -19.25 24.09 5.25
CA TYR A 207 -19.20 22.76 5.89
C TYR A 207 -20.42 22.44 6.77
N HIS A 208 -21.35 23.39 6.93
CA HIS A 208 -22.68 23.10 7.49
C HIS A 208 -23.67 22.60 6.42
N TYR A 209 -23.37 22.83 5.13
CA TYR A 209 -24.17 22.40 3.98
C TYR A 209 -23.27 21.87 2.85
N PRO A 210 -22.67 20.67 3.01
CA PRO A 210 -21.85 20.04 1.97
C PRO A 210 -22.67 19.58 0.76
#